data_AF-A0A453JSD5-F1
#
_entry.id   AF-A0A453JSD5-F1
#
_cell.length_a   1.000
_cell.length_b   1.000
_cell.length_c   1.000
_cell.angle_alpha   90.00
_cell.angle_beta   90.00
_cell.angle_gamma   90.00
#
_symmetry.space_group_name_H-M   'P 1'
#
loop_
_entity.id
_entity.type
_entity.pdbx_description
1 polymer ?
#
loop_
_entity_poly.entity_id
_entity_poly.type
_entity_poly.pdbx_seq_one_letter_code
_entity_poly.pdbx_strand_id
1 'polypeptide(L)'
;MSNLHGLSRRALILSLLLIKMLLLRMFQQRVSQQGSHISMSCPQVDSGLVLDAESQLVMGVFLVVWMKFGILSASNVMLAISPYQSMRFAMHEDQPYHKSCYKDFFHPKCDVCKNFIPTNKNGLIEYRAHPFWMQKYCPSHEDDGTPRCCSCERMEPTDIKYITLDDGRKLCLECLTSATMDSPECQHLYMDIQEFFEGLNMKVEQQVPLLLVERQALNEALEAEKSGHHLPETRGLCLSEEQIVRTILKRPTIGPGNRIMDMITGPYKLVRRCEVTAILILYGLPRLQTGSILAHEMMHAYLRLKGYRSLSPQVEEGICQVLSHLWLESEIIAGASGNAASSSASSSSSSAAPTSSKKGAKTEFEKKLGAFIKNQIETDSSVEYGDGFRAGIQAVEQYGLRSTLDHMRLTGSFPY
;
A
#
# COMPACT_ATOMS: atom_id res chain seq x y z
N MET A 1 -71.99 22.50 47.56
CA MET A 1 -71.38 21.71 46.47
C MET A 1 -70.37 22.57 45.72
N SER A 2 -69.20 22.79 46.32
CA SER A 2 -68.11 23.59 45.74
C SER A 2 -66.87 23.38 46.59
N ASN A 3 -66.10 22.29 46.34
CA ASN A 3 -64.68 22.14 46.73
C ASN A 3 -63.99 20.82 46.33
N LEU A 4 -64.51 20.00 45.40
CA LEU A 4 -63.91 18.68 45.08
C LEU A 4 -63.01 18.65 43.82
N HIS A 5 -62.97 19.68 42.97
CA HIS A 5 -62.14 19.68 41.75
C HIS A 5 -60.69 20.18 41.93
N GLY A 6 -60.37 20.85 43.05
CA GLY A 6 -59.04 21.41 43.30
C GLY A 6 -58.03 20.42 43.89
N LEU A 7 -58.49 19.40 44.64
CA LEU A 7 -57.62 18.40 45.27
C LEU A 7 -57.01 17.40 44.27
N SER A 8 -57.73 17.07 43.20
CA SER A 8 -57.29 16.07 42.20
C SER A 8 -56.08 16.53 41.37
N ARG A 9 -56.04 17.80 40.93
CA ARG A 9 -54.91 18.32 40.14
C ARG A 9 -53.64 18.49 40.96
N ARG A 10 -53.74 18.91 42.23
CA ARG A 10 -52.59 19.04 43.13
C ARG A 10 -52.00 17.67 43.49
N ALA A 11 -52.85 16.67 43.72
CA ALA A 11 -52.41 15.29 43.95
C ALA A 11 -51.70 14.69 42.72
N LEU A 12 -52.20 14.97 41.51
CA LEU A 12 -51.58 14.50 40.26
C LEU A 12 -50.20 15.14 40.03
N ILE A 13 -50.07 16.46 40.26
CA ILE A 13 -48.77 17.16 40.13
C ILE A 13 -47.77 16.68 41.17
N LEU A 14 -48.20 16.44 42.41
CA LEU A 14 -47.36 15.86 43.46
C LEU A 14 -46.90 14.44 43.10
N SER A 15 -47.77 13.61 42.52
CA SER A 15 -47.41 12.26 42.06
C SER A 15 -46.38 12.28 40.91
N LEU A 16 -46.51 13.20 39.96
CA LEU A 16 -45.58 13.36 38.85
C LEU A 16 -44.20 13.88 39.30
N LEU A 17 -44.16 14.78 40.29
CA LEU A 17 -42.91 15.25 40.89
C LEU A 17 -42.21 14.13 41.68
N LEU A 18 -42.96 13.30 42.42
CA LEU A 18 -42.42 12.14 43.14
C LEU A 18 -41.84 11.10 42.18
N ILE A 19 -42.52 10.80 41.07
CA ILE A 19 -42.02 9.87 40.04
C ILE A 19 -40.75 10.42 39.39
N LYS A 20 -40.71 11.72 39.07
CA LYS A 20 -39.52 12.38 38.51
C LYS A 20 -38.32 12.32 39.48
N MET A 21 -38.56 12.57 40.77
CA MET A 21 -37.50 12.49 41.78
C MET A 21 -37.00 11.06 42.01
N LEU A 22 -37.89 10.06 42.00
CA LEU A 22 -37.51 8.64 42.11
C LEU A 22 -36.65 8.18 40.92
N LEU A 23 -37.01 8.58 39.71
CA LEU A 23 -36.24 8.26 38.50
C LEU A 23 -34.85 8.92 38.49
N LEU A 24 -34.75 10.17 38.94
CA LEU A 24 -33.46 10.86 39.12
C LEU A 24 -32.56 10.20 40.17
N ARG A 25 -33.16 9.70 41.27
CA ARG A 25 -32.42 9.00 42.33
C ARG A 25 -31.92 7.62 41.88
N MET A 26 -32.73 6.89 41.12
CA MET A 26 -32.33 5.61 40.51
C MET A 26 -31.24 5.79 39.45
N PHE A 27 -31.26 6.91 38.72
CA PHE A 27 -30.22 7.28 37.77
C PHE A 27 -28.89 7.59 38.48
N GLN A 28 -28.92 8.40 39.54
CA GLN A 28 -27.71 8.71 40.34
C GLN A 28 -27.12 7.49 41.04
N GLN A 29 -27.94 6.55 41.51
CA GLN A 29 -27.45 5.29 42.11
C GLN A 29 -26.79 4.35 41.09
N ARG A 30 -27.25 4.31 39.83
CA ARG A 30 -26.59 3.52 38.77
C ARG A 30 -25.24 4.10 38.34
N VAL A 31 -25.14 5.43 38.25
CA VAL A 31 -23.89 6.11 37.90
C VAL A 31 -22.81 5.88 38.97
N SER A 32 -23.20 5.79 40.25
CA SER A 32 -22.24 5.57 41.34
C SER A 32 -21.73 4.13 41.46
N GLN A 33 -22.38 3.13 40.83
CA GLN A 33 -21.99 1.72 40.93
C GLN A 33 -21.07 1.23 39.80
N GLN A 34 -20.86 2.01 38.73
CA GLN A 34 -20.03 1.62 37.58
C GLN A 34 -18.64 2.26 37.55
N GLY A 35 -18.30 3.09 38.54
CA GLY A 35 -16.98 3.70 38.67
C GLY A 35 -16.05 2.93 39.60
N SER A 36 -15.65 1.69 39.25
CA SER A 36 -14.46 1.05 39.83
C SER A 36 -14.14 -0.28 39.14
N HIS A 37 -13.35 -0.25 38.06
CA HIS A 37 -12.18 -1.11 37.82
C HIS A 37 -11.75 -1.09 36.34
N ILE A 38 -10.44 -0.90 36.15
CA ILE A 38 -9.55 -1.42 35.08
C ILE A 38 -8.83 -0.36 34.22
N SER A 39 -7.54 -0.66 34.16
CA SER A 39 -6.33 0.00 33.70
C SER A 39 -6.07 -0.07 32.20
N MET A 40 -5.08 0.73 31.79
CA MET A 40 -4.57 1.01 30.44
C MET A 40 -4.14 -0.21 29.61
N SER A 41 -4.56 -0.24 28.34
CA SER A 41 -3.74 -0.54 27.15
C SER A 41 -4.52 -0.27 25.83
N CYS A 42 -3.91 0.46 24.88
CA CYS A 42 -4.41 0.99 23.59
C CYS A 42 -4.16 0.00 22.41
N PRO A 43 -4.67 0.15 21.15
CA PRO A 43 -5.60 1.14 20.61
C PRO A 43 -6.92 0.60 20.03
N GLN A 44 -7.81 1.56 19.78
CA GLN A 44 -9.25 1.45 19.59
C GLN A 44 -9.68 0.64 18.36
N VAL A 45 -10.53 -0.35 18.62
CA VAL A 45 -11.56 -0.82 17.68
C VAL A 45 -12.85 -0.14 18.12
N ASP A 46 -13.32 0.85 17.35
CA ASP A 46 -14.62 1.50 17.59
C ASP A 46 -15.74 0.48 17.41
N SER A 47 -16.07 -0.15 18.54
CA SER A 47 -17.16 -1.10 18.67
C SER A 47 -18.38 -0.31 19.08
N GLY A 48 -19.14 0.20 18.10
CA GLY A 48 -20.41 0.88 18.35
C GLY A 48 -21.41 -0.08 19.01
N LEU A 49 -21.58 0.05 20.32
CA LEU A 49 -22.59 -0.67 21.09
C LEU A 49 -23.97 -0.11 20.77
N VAL A 50 -24.84 -0.95 20.20
CA VAL A 50 -26.26 -0.61 19.98
C VAL A 50 -27.00 -0.72 21.30
N LEU A 51 -27.28 0.42 21.95
CA LEU A 51 -28.23 0.49 23.05
C LEU A 51 -29.64 0.69 22.49
N ASP A 52 -30.51 -0.29 22.76
CA ASP A 52 -31.90 -0.31 22.33
C ASP A 52 -32.72 0.72 23.15
N ALA A 53 -32.91 1.91 22.57
CA ALA A 53 -33.66 3.02 23.16
C ALA A 53 -35.19 2.89 22.93
N GLU A 54 -35.71 1.67 22.69
CA GLU A 54 -37.13 1.44 22.38
C GLU A 54 -38.09 1.71 23.56
N SER A 55 -37.62 1.72 24.83
CA SER A 55 -38.53 1.74 25.98
C SER A 55 -39.01 3.13 26.44
N GLN A 56 -38.26 4.21 26.17
CA GLN A 56 -38.54 5.52 26.80
C GLN A 56 -39.36 6.48 25.91
N LEU A 57 -39.22 6.39 24.59
CA LEU A 57 -39.93 7.28 23.65
C LEU A 57 -41.39 6.89 23.45
N VAL A 58 -41.70 5.60 23.54
CA VAL A 58 -43.07 5.08 23.40
C VAL A 58 -43.97 5.66 24.50
N MET A 59 -43.55 5.65 25.76
CA MET A 59 -44.40 6.13 26.87
C MET A 59 -44.66 7.65 26.84
N GLY A 60 -43.70 8.46 26.38
CA GLY A 60 -43.84 9.92 26.30
C GLY A 60 -44.80 10.38 25.20
N VAL A 61 -44.77 9.72 24.04
CA VAL A 61 -45.63 10.06 22.89
C VAL A 61 -47.08 9.65 23.15
N PHE A 62 -47.30 8.50 23.80
CA PHE A 62 -48.64 8.05 24.21
C PHE A 62 -49.34 9.05 25.14
N LEU A 63 -48.59 9.68 26.06
CA LEU A 63 -49.15 10.64 27.01
C LEU A 63 -49.61 11.95 26.34
N VAL A 64 -48.87 12.43 25.34
CA VAL A 64 -49.14 13.71 24.66
C VAL A 64 -50.34 13.58 23.71
N VAL A 65 -50.48 12.46 23.01
CA VAL A 65 -51.61 12.21 22.11
C VAL A 65 -52.91 12.01 22.90
N TRP A 66 -52.85 11.32 24.05
CA TRP A 66 -53.98 11.15 24.97
C TRP A 66 -54.46 12.48 25.55
N MET A 67 -53.54 13.35 25.98
CA MET A 67 -53.88 14.63 26.61
C MET A 67 -54.40 15.70 25.64
N LYS A 68 -54.03 15.67 24.35
CA LYS A 68 -54.39 16.74 23.40
C LYS A 68 -55.60 16.48 22.50
N PHE A 69 -55.95 15.23 22.19
CA PHE A 69 -56.94 14.95 21.15
C PHE A 69 -58.13 14.05 21.58
N GLY A 70 -58.15 13.56 22.83
CA GLY A 70 -59.34 12.87 23.38
C GLY A 70 -59.83 11.66 22.56
N ILE A 71 -58.90 10.89 21.99
CA ILE A 71 -59.24 9.76 21.11
C ILE A 71 -59.45 8.49 21.96
N LEU A 72 -60.69 7.97 21.96
CA LEU A 72 -61.17 6.87 22.80
C LEU A 72 -60.89 5.45 22.27
N SER A 73 -59.87 5.26 21.42
CA SER A 73 -59.53 3.92 20.91
C SER A 73 -58.06 3.77 20.51
N ALA A 74 -57.44 2.70 21.00
CA ALA A 74 -56.05 2.31 20.71
C ALA A 74 -55.77 2.11 19.21
N SER A 75 -56.78 1.78 18.41
CA SER A 75 -56.64 1.56 16.97
C SER A 75 -56.37 2.85 16.19
N ASN A 76 -56.91 3.99 16.63
CA ASN A 76 -56.69 5.28 15.97
C ASN A 76 -55.35 5.93 16.36
N VAL A 77 -54.82 5.59 17.54
CA VAL A 77 -53.47 5.99 17.97
C VAL A 77 -52.40 5.25 17.16
N MET A 78 -52.59 3.95 16.89
CA MET A 78 -51.70 3.18 16.02
C MET A 78 -51.66 3.70 14.57
N LEU A 79 -52.78 4.17 14.02
CA LEU A 79 -52.81 4.77 12.67
C LEU A 79 -52.12 6.15 12.60
N ALA A 80 -52.16 6.94 13.68
CA ALA A 80 -51.49 8.24 13.75
C ALA A 80 -49.96 8.14 13.99
N ILE A 81 -49.49 7.05 14.59
CA ILE A 81 -48.05 6.79 14.87
C ILE A 81 -47.40 5.94 13.76
N SER A 82 -48.20 5.32 12.88
CA SER A 82 -47.73 4.55 11.72
C SER A 82 -46.66 5.27 10.85
N PRO A 83 -46.69 6.61 10.66
CA PRO A 83 -45.59 7.31 9.97
C PRO A 83 -44.29 7.39 10.80
N TYR A 84 -44.37 7.41 12.13
CA TYR A 84 -43.24 7.62 13.05
C TYR A 84 -42.51 6.33 13.46
N GLN A 85 -43.14 5.16 13.33
CA GLN A 85 -42.46 3.86 13.51
C GLN A 85 -41.40 3.56 12.43
N SER A 86 -41.30 4.39 11.38
CA SER A 86 -40.37 4.17 10.27
C SER A 86 -39.00 4.87 10.40
N MET A 87 -38.83 5.82 11.30
CA MET A 87 -37.57 6.57 11.41
C MET A 87 -36.63 5.94 12.45
N ARG A 88 -36.07 4.78 12.08
CA ARG A 88 -34.92 4.22 12.78
C ARG A 88 -33.69 5.09 12.48
N PHE A 89 -33.20 5.82 13.46
CA PHE A 89 -31.96 6.61 13.38
C PHE A 89 -30.75 5.77 13.81
N ALA A 90 -29.56 6.12 13.33
CA ALA A 90 -28.28 5.57 13.75
C ALA A 90 -27.44 6.70 14.38
N MET A 91 -26.74 6.39 15.47
CA MET A 91 -25.95 7.37 16.22
C MET A 91 -24.47 7.28 15.81
N HIS A 92 -23.86 8.42 15.49
CA HIS A 92 -22.41 8.57 15.34
C HIS A 92 -21.97 9.78 16.19
N GLU A 93 -21.01 9.60 17.11
CA GLU A 93 -20.50 10.70 17.97
C GLU A 93 -21.61 11.58 18.58
N ASP A 94 -22.60 10.94 19.20
CA ASP A 94 -23.77 11.59 19.82
C ASP A 94 -24.69 12.38 18.87
N GLN A 95 -24.51 12.26 17.54
CA GLN A 95 -25.42 12.83 16.54
C GLN A 95 -26.32 11.78 15.89
N PRO A 96 -27.65 12.02 15.82
CA PRO A 96 -28.59 11.11 15.16
C PRO A 96 -28.64 11.34 13.64
N TYR A 97 -28.42 10.28 12.88
CA TYR A 97 -28.54 10.25 11.41
C TYR A 97 -29.69 9.34 10.99
N HIS A 98 -30.39 9.65 9.89
CA HIS A 98 -31.23 8.65 9.24
C HIS A 98 -30.36 7.43 8.89
N LYS A 99 -30.87 6.20 9.00
CA LYS A 99 -30.09 4.99 8.63
C LYS A 99 -29.50 5.05 7.23
N SER A 100 -30.22 5.59 6.24
CA SER A 100 -29.70 5.81 4.89
C SER A 100 -28.55 6.82 4.88
N CYS A 101 -28.75 7.99 5.50
CA CYS A 101 -27.71 9.02 5.60
C CYS A 101 -26.48 8.51 6.35
N TYR A 102 -26.65 7.80 7.46
CA TYR A 102 -25.56 7.18 8.21
C TYR A 102 -24.77 6.23 7.32
N LYS A 103 -25.47 5.41 6.52
CA LYS A 103 -24.84 4.51 5.57
C LYS A 103 -24.02 5.30 4.53
N ASP A 104 -24.57 6.37 3.99
CA ASP A 104 -23.87 7.16 2.97
C ASP A 104 -22.63 7.88 3.51
N PHE A 105 -22.66 8.33 4.77
CA PHE A 105 -21.55 9.05 5.40
C PHE A 105 -20.47 8.13 5.99
N PHE A 106 -20.86 7.02 6.61
CA PHE A 106 -19.95 6.23 7.46
C PHE A 106 -19.73 4.79 6.98
N HIS A 107 -20.57 4.27 6.07
CA HIS A 107 -20.40 2.90 5.58
C HIS A 107 -19.26 2.88 4.54
N PRO A 108 -18.17 2.13 4.76
CA PRO A 108 -17.04 2.13 3.86
C PRO A 108 -17.43 1.55 2.50
N LYS A 109 -16.95 2.20 1.44
CA LYS A 109 -17.06 1.70 0.07
C LYS A 109 -15.81 0.91 -0.27
N CYS A 110 -15.99 -0.13 -1.07
CA CYS A 110 -14.91 -0.93 -1.62
C CYS A 110 -14.24 -0.18 -2.77
N ASP A 111 -12.91 -0.04 -2.71
CA ASP A 111 -12.13 0.60 -3.77
C ASP A 111 -12.08 -0.21 -5.06
N VAL A 112 -12.45 -1.50 -5.01
CA VAL A 112 -12.50 -2.41 -6.16
C VAL A 112 -13.87 -2.37 -6.83
N CYS A 113 -14.93 -2.87 -6.18
CA CYS A 113 -16.27 -2.94 -6.77
C CYS A 113 -17.12 -1.66 -6.65
N LYS A 114 -16.61 -0.62 -5.96
CA LYS A 114 -17.27 0.68 -5.72
C LYS A 114 -18.59 0.64 -4.93
N ASN A 115 -18.99 -0.55 -4.47
CA ASN A 115 -20.17 -0.75 -3.64
C ASN A 115 -19.83 -0.60 -2.15
N PHE A 116 -20.86 -0.39 -1.32
CA PHE A 116 -20.72 -0.49 0.14
C PHE A 116 -20.30 -1.90 0.54
N ILE A 117 -19.30 -2.00 1.42
CA ILE A 117 -18.76 -3.30 1.87
C ILE A 117 -19.83 -4.03 2.68
N PRO A 118 -20.22 -5.27 2.33
CA PRO A 118 -21.30 -5.96 3.01
C PRO A 118 -20.96 -6.26 4.47
N THR A 119 -21.96 -6.26 5.35
CA THR A 119 -21.82 -6.74 6.72
C THR A 119 -21.75 -8.26 6.75
N ASN A 120 -20.92 -8.83 7.61
CA ASN A 120 -20.86 -10.26 7.85
C ASN A 120 -22.11 -10.78 8.58
N LYS A 121 -22.17 -12.09 8.83
CA LYS A 121 -23.30 -12.76 9.51
C LYS A 121 -23.61 -12.20 10.90
N ASN A 122 -22.64 -11.58 11.55
CA ASN A 122 -22.77 -10.98 12.89
C ASN A 122 -23.17 -9.50 12.82
N GLY A 123 -23.43 -8.95 11.64
CA GLY A 123 -23.78 -7.54 11.44
C GLY A 123 -22.59 -6.58 11.49
N LEU A 124 -21.35 -7.09 11.55
CA LEU A 124 -20.14 -6.27 11.56
C LEU A 124 -19.63 -6.04 10.14
N ILE A 125 -19.07 -4.85 9.89
CA ILE A 125 -18.43 -4.52 8.61
C ILE A 125 -16.98 -4.98 8.69
N GLU A 126 -16.64 -6.01 7.91
CA GLU A 126 -15.27 -6.50 7.77
C GLU A 126 -14.75 -6.17 6.37
N TYR A 127 -13.58 -5.55 6.30
CA TYR A 127 -12.89 -5.27 5.04
C TYR A 127 -11.43 -5.70 5.13
N ARG A 128 -10.84 -5.97 3.96
CA ARG A 128 -9.39 -6.13 3.82
C ARG A 128 -8.80 -4.81 3.34
N ALA A 129 -7.54 -4.57 3.68
CA ALA A 129 -6.83 -3.40 3.21
C ALA A 129 -5.44 -3.81 2.75
N HIS A 130 -4.97 -3.20 1.65
CA HIS A 130 -3.57 -3.33 1.27
C HIS A 130 -2.70 -2.71 2.38
N PRO A 131 -1.73 -3.44 2.98
CA PRO A 131 -0.99 -2.96 4.16
C PRO A 131 -0.30 -1.61 3.97
N PHE A 132 0.31 -1.39 2.79
CA PHE A 132 0.96 -0.12 2.46
C PHE A 132 0.03 0.94 1.85
N TRP A 133 -0.71 0.59 0.79
CA TRP A 133 -1.54 1.57 0.06
C TRP A 133 -2.82 1.95 0.76
N MET A 134 -3.25 1.17 1.77
CA MET A 134 -4.51 1.32 2.49
C MET A 134 -5.74 1.26 1.58
N GLN A 135 -5.63 0.64 0.39
CA GLN A 135 -6.75 0.36 -0.51
C GLN A 135 -7.71 -0.59 0.21
N LYS A 136 -8.94 -0.16 0.50
CA LYS A 136 -9.94 -0.94 1.25
C LYS A 136 -10.83 -1.71 0.29
N TYR A 137 -11.02 -3.00 0.53
CA TYR A 137 -11.81 -3.84 -0.36
C TYR A 137 -12.59 -4.94 0.35
N CYS A 138 -13.62 -5.43 -0.34
CA CYS A 138 -14.43 -6.56 0.12
C CYS A 138 -13.55 -7.81 0.27
N PRO A 139 -13.69 -8.59 1.37
CA PRO A 139 -12.92 -9.82 1.56
C PRO A 139 -13.06 -10.83 0.42
N SER A 140 -14.18 -10.82 -0.31
CA SER A 140 -14.41 -11.71 -1.47
C SER A 140 -13.40 -11.53 -2.60
N HIS A 141 -12.77 -10.35 -2.72
CA HIS A 141 -11.80 -10.08 -3.77
C HIS A 141 -10.45 -10.80 -3.57
N GLU A 142 -10.22 -11.44 -2.42
CA GLU A 142 -9.04 -12.30 -2.23
C GLU A 142 -9.12 -13.58 -3.08
N ASP A 143 -10.34 -14.09 -3.33
CA ASP A 143 -10.55 -15.42 -3.91
C ASP A 143 -11.33 -15.41 -5.24
N ASP A 144 -11.84 -14.25 -5.68
CA ASP A 144 -12.67 -14.13 -6.89
C ASP A 144 -11.89 -13.96 -8.21
N GLY A 145 -10.55 -13.98 -8.14
CA GLY A 145 -9.69 -13.78 -9.29
C GLY A 145 -9.47 -12.32 -9.68
N THR A 146 -9.87 -11.35 -8.83
CA THR A 146 -9.54 -9.94 -9.03
C THR A 146 -8.02 -9.76 -9.16
N PRO A 147 -7.52 -9.27 -10.30
CA PRO A 147 -6.10 -9.18 -10.52
C PRO A 147 -5.46 -8.06 -9.70
N ARG A 148 -4.16 -8.24 -9.40
CA ARG A 148 -3.32 -7.23 -8.76
C ARG A 148 -2.28 -6.70 -9.73
N CYS A 149 -1.92 -5.43 -9.57
CA CYS A 149 -0.80 -4.84 -10.30
C CYS A 149 0.50 -5.56 -9.90
N CYS A 150 1.30 -6.05 -10.86
CA CYS A 150 2.55 -6.75 -10.59
C CYS A 150 3.64 -5.87 -9.92
N SER A 151 3.47 -4.54 -9.95
CA SER A 151 4.43 -3.60 -9.39
C SER A 151 4.01 -2.96 -8.06
N CYS A 152 2.73 -2.62 -7.90
CA CYS A 152 2.23 -1.95 -6.69
C CYS A 152 1.22 -2.77 -5.90
N GLU A 153 0.88 -3.98 -6.36
CA GLU A 153 0.03 -4.98 -5.67
C GLU A 153 -1.41 -4.55 -5.34
N ARG A 154 -1.79 -3.32 -5.69
CA ARG A 154 -3.17 -2.84 -5.67
C ARG A 154 -4.03 -3.68 -6.61
N MET A 155 -5.24 -3.97 -6.16
CA MET A 155 -6.26 -4.68 -6.94
C MET A 155 -6.84 -3.78 -8.04
N GLU A 156 -7.12 -4.39 -9.19
CA GLU A 156 -7.80 -3.77 -10.34
C GLU A 156 -9.25 -3.40 -10.00
N PRO A 157 -9.61 -2.11 -9.98
CA PRO A 157 -10.99 -1.68 -9.76
C PRO A 157 -11.91 -2.05 -10.93
N THR A 158 -13.20 -2.26 -10.67
CA THR A 158 -14.17 -2.66 -11.72
C THR A 158 -14.40 -1.58 -12.78
N ASP A 159 -14.13 -0.32 -12.45
CA ASP A 159 -14.28 0.85 -13.33
C ASP A 159 -13.00 1.18 -14.11
N ILE A 160 -11.86 0.57 -13.79
CA ILE A 160 -10.56 0.85 -14.43
C ILE A 160 -9.91 -0.45 -14.86
N LYS A 161 -9.65 -0.57 -16.17
CA LYS A 161 -8.98 -1.75 -16.71
C LYS A 161 -7.47 -1.60 -16.69
N TYR A 162 -6.74 -2.56 -16.10
CA TYR A 162 -5.28 -2.58 -16.12
C TYR A 162 -4.75 -3.06 -17.47
N ILE A 163 -3.49 -2.73 -17.78
CA ILE A 163 -2.79 -3.28 -18.94
C ILE A 163 -2.45 -4.74 -18.68
N THR A 164 -2.65 -5.60 -19.67
CA THR A 164 -2.19 -6.99 -19.64
C THR A 164 -0.92 -7.11 -20.49
N LEU A 165 0.17 -7.53 -19.87
CA LEU A 165 1.45 -7.84 -20.52
C LEU A 165 1.38 -9.23 -21.17
N ASP A 166 2.33 -9.55 -22.06
CA ASP A 166 2.29 -10.80 -22.84
C ASP A 166 2.45 -12.05 -21.97
N ASP A 167 3.15 -11.92 -20.83
CA ASP A 167 3.28 -12.97 -19.83
C ASP A 167 2.09 -13.07 -18.86
N GLY A 168 1.00 -12.36 -19.13
CA GLY A 168 -0.24 -12.38 -18.35
C GLY A 168 -0.25 -11.47 -17.13
N ARG A 169 0.89 -10.87 -16.76
CA ARG A 169 0.95 -9.87 -15.67
C ARG A 169 0.02 -8.69 -15.95
N LYS A 170 -0.44 -8.07 -14.87
CA LYS A 170 -1.31 -6.90 -14.90
C LYS A 170 -0.56 -5.68 -14.40
N LEU A 171 -0.67 -4.56 -15.10
CA LEU A 171 -0.02 -3.31 -14.75
C LEU A 171 -1.04 -2.18 -14.68
N CYS A 172 -1.13 -1.53 -13.52
CA CYS A 172 -2.02 -0.39 -13.35
C CYS A 172 -1.55 0.82 -14.17
N LEU A 173 -2.47 1.71 -14.51
CA LEU A 173 -2.17 2.87 -15.37
C LEU A 173 -1.16 3.84 -14.74
N GLU A 174 -1.12 3.95 -13.41
CA GLU A 174 -0.14 4.79 -12.72
C GLU A 174 1.29 4.20 -12.82
N CYS A 175 1.45 2.89 -12.60
CA CYS A 175 2.72 2.19 -12.78
C CYS A 175 3.20 2.20 -14.24
N LEU A 176 2.26 2.13 -15.19
CA LEU A 176 2.56 2.19 -16.61
C LEU A 176 3.26 3.50 -17.02
N THR A 177 2.96 4.61 -16.35
CA THR A 177 3.50 5.94 -16.73
C THR A 177 5.03 6.01 -16.72
N SER A 178 5.68 5.21 -15.87
CA SER A 178 7.13 5.13 -15.76
C SER A 178 7.68 3.74 -16.10
N ALA A 179 6.86 2.86 -16.68
CA ALA A 179 7.27 1.50 -17.01
C ALA A 179 8.31 1.47 -18.13
N THR A 180 9.40 0.75 -17.91
CA THR A 180 10.46 0.53 -18.90
C THR A 180 10.05 -0.62 -19.81
N MET A 181 9.88 -0.35 -21.10
CA MET A 181 9.33 -1.32 -22.06
C MET A 181 10.34 -1.78 -23.11
N ASP A 182 11.49 -1.12 -23.23
CA ASP A 182 12.58 -1.49 -24.14
C ASP A 182 13.98 -1.17 -23.57
N SER A 183 15.02 -1.73 -24.19
CA SER A 183 16.41 -1.53 -23.78
C SER A 183 16.88 -0.06 -23.84
N PRO A 184 16.56 0.75 -24.86
CA PRO A 184 16.94 2.16 -24.90
C PRO A 184 16.46 2.97 -23.68
N GLU A 185 15.23 2.79 -23.22
CA GLU A 185 14.73 3.45 -22.00
C GLU A 185 15.51 3.01 -20.75
N CYS A 186 15.89 1.73 -20.70
CA CYS A 186 16.67 1.17 -19.62
C CYS A 186 18.11 1.72 -19.58
N GLN A 187 18.65 2.14 -20.73
CA GLN A 187 20.03 2.64 -20.84
C GLN A 187 20.26 3.90 -20.01
N HIS A 188 19.30 4.82 -19.96
CA HIS A 188 19.42 6.02 -19.12
C HIS A 188 19.49 5.66 -17.64
N LEU A 189 18.62 4.75 -17.20
CA LEU A 189 18.63 4.24 -15.84
C LEU A 189 19.92 3.50 -15.51
N TYR A 190 20.49 2.76 -16.47
CA TYR A 190 21.80 2.13 -16.31
C TYR A 190 22.93 3.14 -16.08
N MET A 191 22.93 4.27 -16.78
CA MET A 191 23.88 5.37 -16.51
C MET A 191 23.70 5.93 -15.10
N ASP A 192 22.45 6.17 -14.68
CA ASP A 192 22.14 6.68 -13.33
C ASP A 192 22.66 5.71 -12.24
N ILE A 193 22.50 4.39 -12.44
CA ILE A 193 23.05 3.38 -11.52
C ILE A 193 24.58 3.38 -11.54
N GLN A 194 25.21 3.49 -12.72
CA GLN A 194 26.67 3.56 -12.81
C GLN A 194 27.23 4.79 -12.08
N GLU A 195 26.57 5.95 -12.22
CA GLU A 195 26.93 7.18 -11.48
C GLU A 195 26.74 7.00 -9.98
N PHE A 196 25.65 6.36 -9.54
CA PHE A 196 25.43 6.03 -8.13
C PHE A 196 26.56 5.17 -7.56
N PHE A 197 26.94 4.09 -8.25
CA PHE A 197 28.05 3.23 -7.84
C PHE A 197 29.40 3.98 -7.86
N GLU A 198 29.66 4.83 -8.85
CA GLU A 198 30.86 5.66 -8.90
C GLU A 198 30.91 6.66 -7.73
N GLY A 199 29.77 7.25 -7.36
CA GLY A 199 29.62 8.13 -6.19
C GLY A 199 29.87 7.43 -4.85
N LEU A 200 29.72 6.11 -4.80
CA LEU A 200 30.08 5.25 -3.66
C LEU A 200 31.56 4.78 -3.72
N ASN A 201 32.35 5.28 -4.66
CA ASN A 201 33.71 4.82 -4.98
C ASN A 201 33.76 3.33 -5.40
N MET A 202 32.67 2.82 -5.97
CA MET A 202 32.47 1.43 -6.39
C MET A 202 32.35 1.33 -7.91
N LYS A 203 33.25 1.97 -8.65
CA LYS A 203 33.22 2.00 -10.12
C LYS A 203 33.28 0.59 -10.71
N VAL A 204 32.26 0.25 -11.51
CA VAL A 204 32.22 -0.96 -12.33
C VAL A 204 32.88 -0.64 -13.67
N GLU A 205 34.16 -1.00 -13.82
CA GLU A 205 34.99 -0.63 -14.97
C GLU A 205 34.55 -1.32 -16.28
N GLN A 206 34.00 -2.52 -16.15
CA GLN A 206 33.49 -3.24 -17.30
C GLN A 206 32.13 -2.68 -17.73
N GLN A 207 31.96 -2.50 -19.03
CA GLN A 207 30.64 -2.29 -19.60
C GLN A 207 29.86 -3.62 -19.61
N VAL A 208 28.96 -3.80 -18.65
CA VAL A 208 28.06 -4.96 -18.57
C VAL A 208 26.83 -4.70 -19.45
N PRO A 209 26.53 -5.56 -20.44
CA PRO A 209 25.30 -5.43 -21.23
C PRO A 209 24.05 -5.52 -20.35
N LEU A 210 23.11 -4.60 -20.53
CA LEU A 210 21.79 -4.62 -19.89
C LEU A 210 20.72 -4.99 -20.91
N LEU A 211 19.98 -6.07 -20.65
CA LEU A 211 18.97 -6.60 -21.55
C LEU A 211 17.60 -6.65 -20.85
N LEU A 212 16.58 -6.09 -21.50
CA LEU A 212 15.20 -6.30 -21.07
C LEU A 212 14.64 -7.55 -21.72
N VAL A 213 14.04 -8.41 -20.91
CA VAL A 213 13.62 -9.74 -21.32
C VAL A 213 12.19 -10.05 -20.88
N GLU A 214 11.58 -11.00 -21.56
CA GLU A 214 10.33 -11.61 -21.13
C GLU A 214 10.58 -12.59 -19.98
N ARG A 215 9.53 -12.90 -19.21
CA ARG A 215 9.60 -13.87 -18.11
C ARG A 215 10.13 -15.22 -18.54
N GLN A 216 9.69 -15.71 -19.71
CA GLN A 216 10.16 -16.98 -20.23
C GLN A 216 11.68 -16.97 -20.44
N ALA A 217 12.21 -15.95 -21.11
CA ALA A 217 13.65 -15.83 -21.35
C ALA A 217 14.45 -15.65 -20.05
N LEU A 218 13.89 -14.97 -19.04
CA LEU A 218 14.51 -14.84 -17.72
C LEU A 218 14.59 -16.18 -17.00
N ASN A 219 13.52 -16.98 -17.03
CA ASN A 219 13.47 -18.30 -16.41
C ASN A 219 14.40 -19.30 -17.13
N GLU A 220 14.42 -19.29 -18.47
CA GLU A 220 15.35 -20.12 -19.26
C GLU A 220 16.81 -19.77 -18.96
N ALA A 221 17.13 -18.46 -18.85
CA ALA A 221 18.47 -18.01 -18.49
C ALA A 221 18.84 -18.39 -17.05
N LEU A 222 17.88 -18.39 -16.14
CA LEU A 222 18.07 -18.82 -14.75
C LEU A 222 18.39 -20.31 -14.66
N GLU A 223 17.68 -21.17 -15.39
CA GLU A 223 17.96 -22.62 -15.41
C GLU A 223 19.35 -22.95 -16.00
N ALA A 224 19.83 -22.11 -16.91
CA ALA A 224 21.15 -22.25 -17.51
C ALA A 224 22.29 -21.76 -16.59
N GLU A 225 21.99 -20.87 -15.64
CA GLU A 225 22.96 -20.40 -14.65
C GLU A 225 23.14 -21.44 -13.53
N LYS A 226 24.39 -21.65 -13.12
CA LYS A 226 24.73 -22.64 -12.09
C LYS A 226 24.54 -22.12 -10.66
N SER A 227 24.12 -20.87 -10.49
CA SER A 227 23.83 -20.25 -9.19
C SER A 227 22.35 -20.41 -8.81
N GLY A 228 22.07 -21.08 -7.71
CA GLY A 228 20.73 -21.60 -7.37
C GLY A 228 19.98 -20.85 -6.26
N HIS A 229 20.19 -19.55 -6.07
CA HIS A 229 19.58 -18.79 -4.95
C HIS A 229 18.76 -17.62 -5.47
N HIS A 230 17.45 -17.84 -5.71
CA HIS A 230 16.55 -16.77 -6.17
C HIS A 230 15.14 -16.92 -5.57
N LEU A 231 14.45 -15.78 -5.43
CA LEU A 231 13.05 -15.70 -5.00
C LEU A 231 12.11 -16.50 -5.92
N PRO A 232 10.89 -16.87 -5.46
CA PRO A 232 9.87 -17.54 -6.28
C PRO A 232 9.48 -16.79 -7.57
N GLU A 233 9.77 -15.48 -7.63
CA GLU A 233 9.57 -14.67 -8.82
C GLU A 233 10.82 -13.80 -9.10
N THR A 234 11.80 -14.38 -9.80
CA THR A 234 12.98 -13.65 -10.30
C THR A 234 12.56 -12.53 -11.26
N ARG A 235 13.01 -11.30 -10.99
CA ARG A 235 12.74 -10.11 -11.81
C ARG A 235 13.98 -9.45 -12.40
N GLY A 236 15.16 -9.87 -11.95
CA GLY A 236 16.47 -9.51 -12.48
C GLY A 236 17.42 -10.70 -12.33
N LEU A 237 18.47 -10.73 -13.15
CA LEU A 237 19.48 -11.78 -13.10
C LEU A 237 20.84 -11.29 -13.61
N CYS A 238 21.86 -11.41 -12.78
CA CYS A 238 23.26 -11.20 -13.15
C CYS A 238 23.89 -12.50 -13.70
N LEU A 239 24.24 -12.50 -14.98
CA LEU A 239 24.73 -13.67 -15.71
C LEU A 239 26.26 -13.77 -15.75
N SER A 240 26.74 -15.01 -15.76
CA SER A 240 28.18 -15.32 -15.83
C SER A 240 28.51 -16.34 -16.93
N GLU A 241 27.54 -17.11 -17.39
CA GLU A 241 27.74 -18.13 -18.42
C GLU A 241 27.43 -17.60 -19.83
N GLU A 242 27.99 -18.26 -20.85
CA GLU A 242 27.65 -17.98 -22.25
C GLU A 242 26.32 -18.61 -22.62
N GLN A 243 25.39 -17.79 -23.12
CA GLN A 243 24.09 -18.26 -23.57
C GLN A 243 23.46 -17.30 -24.59
N ILE A 244 22.41 -17.77 -25.27
CA ILE A 244 21.61 -16.94 -26.18
C ILE A 244 20.33 -16.56 -25.44
N VAL A 245 20.14 -15.27 -25.20
CA VAL A 245 18.97 -14.76 -24.47
C VAL A 245 18.06 -14.02 -25.45
N ARG A 246 16.75 -14.25 -25.38
CA ARG A 246 15.78 -13.47 -26.15
C ARG A 246 15.52 -12.13 -25.46
N THR A 247 15.83 -11.04 -26.14
CA THR A 247 15.68 -9.66 -25.63
C THR A 247 14.65 -8.88 -26.42
N ILE A 248 14.08 -7.84 -25.82
CA ILE A 248 13.12 -6.94 -26.46
C ILE A 248 13.86 -5.95 -27.37
N LEU A 249 13.65 -6.08 -28.68
CA LEU A 249 14.24 -5.22 -29.70
C LEU A 249 13.38 -4.00 -30.00
N LYS A 250 12.05 -4.14 -29.89
CA LYS A 250 11.09 -3.07 -30.18
C LYS A 250 10.07 -2.99 -29.06
N ARG A 251 9.89 -1.77 -28.55
CA ARG A 251 8.84 -1.44 -27.60
C ARG A 251 7.44 -1.87 -28.08
N PRO A 252 6.64 -2.50 -27.23
CA PRO A 252 5.24 -2.77 -27.50
C PRO A 252 4.37 -1.51 -27.60
N THR A 253 3.30 -1.60 -28.38
CA THR A 253 2.20 -0.63 -28.42
C THR A 253 1.04 -1.10 -27.54
N ILE A 254 0.25 -0.15 -27.02
CA ILE A 254 -0.97 -0.48 -26.26
C ILE A 254 -2.14 -0.46 -27.24
N GLY A 255 -2.70 -1.64 -27.50
CA GLY A 255 -3.83 -1.84 -28.38
C GLY A 255 -5.19 -1.79 -27.67
N PRO A 256 -6.28 -2.03 -28.43
CA PRO A 256 -7.63 -2.06 -27.90
C PRO A 256 -7.79 -3.01 -26.70
N GLY A 257 -8.54 -2.57 -25.69
CA GLY A 257 -8.81 -3.36 -24.51
C GLY A 257 -7.64 -3.50 -23.53
N ASN A 258 -6.67 -2.57 -23.57
CA ASN A 258 -5.53 -2.48 -22.66
C ASN A 258 -4.61 -3.71 -22.73
N ARG A 259 -4.31 -4.15 -23.96
CA ARG A 259 -3.41 -5.28 -24.24
C ARG A 259 -2.19 -4.79 -24.98
N ILE A 260 -1.04 -5.40 -24.67
CA ILE A 260 0.19 -5.18 -25.41
C ILE A 260 0.08 -5.80 -26.82
N MET A 261 0.63 -5.09 -27.82
CA MET A 261 0.71 -5.50 -29.22
C MET A 261 2.06 -5.12 -29.82
N ASP A 262 2.41 -5.69 -30.97
CA ASP A 262 3.55 -5.32 -31.81
C ASP A 262 4.94 -5.35 -31.13
N MET A 263 5.10 -6.09 -30.03
CA MET A 263 6.39 -6.35 -29.40
C MET A 263 7.25 -7.23 -30.33
N ILE A 264 8.52 -6.87 -30.50
CA ILE A 264 9.48 -7.67 -31.27
C ILE A 264 10.62 -8.07 -30.36
N THR A 265 10.83 -9.38 -30.27
CA THR A 265 11.94 -9.99 -29.53
C THR A 265 12.94 -10.60 -30.51
N GLY A 266 14.22 -10.65 -30.13
CA GLY A 266 15.23 -11.35 -30.92
C GLY A 266 16.35 -11.95 -30.06
N PRO A 267 17.10 -12.92 -30.60
CA PRO A 267 18.20 -13.55 -29.89
C PRO A 267 19.37 -12.57 -29.73
N TYR A 268 19.95 -12.54 -28.53
CA TYR A 268 21.18 -11.85 -28.20
C TYR A 268 22.21 -12.87 -27.72
N LYS A 269 23.34 -12.98 -28.42
CA LYS A 269 24.40 -13.93 -28.06
C LYS A 269 25.31 -13.30 -27.01
N LEU A 270 25.30 -13.85 -25.81
CA LEU A 270 26.24 -13.48 -24.75
C LEU A 270 27.57 -14.19 -24.99
N VAL A 271 28.65 -13.42 -24.92
CA VAL A 271 30.03 -13.90 -25.07
C VAL A 271 30.78 -13.57 -23.80
N ARG A 272 31.43 -14.56 -23.21
CA ARG A 272 32.11 -14.41 -21.93
C ARG A 272 33.46 -13.76 -22.14
N ARG A 273 33.49 -12.44 -21.89
CA ARG A 273 34.72 -11.65 -21.90
C ARG A 273 35.39 -11.58 -20.52
N CYS A 274 34.65 -11.87 -19.46
CA CYS A 274 35.10 -11.87 -18.06
C CYS A 274 34.07 -12.60 -17.17
N GLU A 275 34.09 -12.35 -15.86
CA GLU A 275 33.19 -13.00 -14.88
C GLU A 275 31.71 -12.63 -15.02
N VAL A 276 31.37 -11.48 -15.61
CA VAL A 276 29.98 -11.03 -15.80
C VAL A 276 29.70 -10.85 -17.29
N THR A 277 28.67 -11.53 -17.80
CA THR A 277 28.31 -11.53 -19.23
C THR A 277 27.20 -10.54 -19.56
N ALA A 278 26.19 -10.41 -18.70
CA ALA A 278 25.10 -9.44 -18.82
C ALA A 278 24.28 -9.34 -17.53
N ILE A 279 23.46 -8.29 -17.44
CA ILE A 279 22.36 -8.17 -16.49
C ILE A 279 21.06 -8.25 -17.28
N LEU A 280 20.16 -9.13 -16.86
CA LEU A 280 18.80 -9.24 -17.38
C LEU A 280 17.81 -8.57 -16.43
N ILE A 281 16.81 -7.87 -16.96
CA ILE A 281 15.68 -7.36 -16.17
C ILE A 281 14.37 -7.68 -16.87
N LEU A 282 13.38 -8.12 -16.10
CA LEU A 282 12.03 -8.36 -16.57
C LEU A 282 11.39 -7.04 -17.05
N TYR A 283 10.88 -7.03 -18.28
CA TYR A 283 10.27 -5.84 -18.86
C TYR A 283 8.94 -5.43 -18.20
N GLY A 284 8.51 -4.19 -18.44
CA GLY A 284 7.19 -3.71 -17.99
C GLY A 284 7.13 -3.42 -16.49
N LEU A 285 8.27 -3.12 -15.88
CA LEU A 285 8.37 -2.65 -14.51
C LEU A 285 8.57 -1.13 -14.48
N PRO A 286 7.96 -0.39 -13.53
CA PRO A 286 8.19 1.04 -13.30
C PRO A 286 9.66 1.37 -13.06
N ARG A 287 10.09 2.55 -13.48
CA ARG A 287 11.49 3.02 -13.39
C ARG A 287 12.16 2.75 -12.04
N LEU A 288 11.51 3.10 -10.93
CA LEU A 288 12.10 2.86 -9.60
C LEU A 288 12.19 1.37 -9.23
N GLN A 289 11.26 0.55 -9.70
CA GLN A 289 11.35 -0.89 -9.51
C GLN A 289 12.45 -1.50 -10.38
N THR A 290 12.51 -1.14 -11.66
CA THR A 290 13.60 -1.51 -12.57
C THR A 290 14.96 -1.08 -12.00
N GLY A 291 15.06 0.12 -11.44
CA GLY A 291 16.32 0.66 -10.93
C GLY A 291 16.76 0.01 -9.63
N SER A 292 15.82 -0.30 -8.74
CA SER A 292 16.06 -1.10 -7.53
C SER A 292 16.61 -2.48 -7.89
N ILE A 293 16.00 -3.17 -8.85
CA ILE A 293 16.49 -4.46 -9.36
C ILE A 293 17.87 -4.27 -9.99
N LEU A 294 18.06 -3.26 -10.82
CA LEU A 294 19.34 -3.02 -11.49
C LEU A 294 20.46 -2.72 -10.48
N ALA A 295 20.22 -1.94 -9.44
CA ALA A 295 21.18 -1.67 -8.38
C ALA A 295 21.57 -2.96 -7.63
N HIS A 296 20.59 -3.83 -7.38
CA HIS A 296 20.81 -5.15 -6.78
C HIS A 296 21.71 -6.01 -7.68
N GLU A 297 21.35 -6.18 -8.96
CA GLU A 297 22.15 -6.99 -9.91
C GLU A 297 23.52 -6.39 -10.22
N MET A 298 23.63 -5.06 -10.21
CA MET A 298 24.91 -4.36 -10.35
C MET A 298 25.83 -4.64 -9.16
N MET A 299 25.27 -4.82 -7.95
CA MET A 299 26.08 -5.21 -6.79
C MET A 299 26.62 -6.63 -6.94
N HIS A 300 25.81 -7.58 -7.41
CA HIS A 300 26.28 -8.91 -7.81
C HIS A 300 27.43 -8.83 -8.82
N ALA A 301 27.26 -8.00 -9.86
CA ALA A 301 28.31 -7.79 -10.86
C ALA A 301 29.60 -7.20 -10.25
N TYR A 302 29.47 -6.22 -9.35
CA TYR A 302 30.61 -5.61 -8.66
C TYR A 302 31.38 -6.62 -7.80
N LEU A 303 30.68 -7.44 -7.02
CA LEU A 303 31.27 -8.47 -6.18
C LEU A 303 32.09 -9.48 -6.99
N ARG A 304 31.51 -9.99 -8.09
CA ARG A 304 32.20 -10.90 -9.01
C ARG A 304 33.45 -10.24 -9.60
N LEU A 305 33.32 -9.04 -10.17
CA LEU A 305 34.44 -8.33 -10.81
C LEU A 305 35.57 -7.94 -9.85
N LYS A 306 35.30 -7.74 -8.56
CA LYS A 306 36.32 -7.49 -7.53
C LYS A 306 36.87 -8.78 -6.89
N GLY A 307 36.37 -9.94 -7.31
CA GLY A 307 36.85 -11.25 -6.88
C GLY A 307 36.47 -11.59 -5.45
N TYR A 308 35.28 -11.18 -5.00
CA TYR A 308 34.68 -11.71 -3.78
C TYR A 308 34.36 -13.19 -4.01
N ARG A 309 34.84 -14.06 -3.13
CA ARG A 309 34.66 -15.51 -3.25
C ARG A 309 34.07 -16.06 -1.97
N SER A 310 33.22 -17.09 -2.11
CA SER A 310 32.70 -17.88 -0.99
C SER A 310 31.84 -17.07 0.01
N LEU A 311 31.08 -16.10 -0.47
CA LEU A 311 30.04 -15.46 0.36
C LEU A 311 28.89 -16.45 0.56
N SER A 312 28.29 -16.44 1.75
CA SER A 312 27.03 -17.15 1.94
C SER A 312 25.90 -16.40 1.21
N PRO A 313 24.83 -17.09 0.77
CA PRO A 313 23.70 -16.43 0.10
C PRO A 313 23.14 -15.27 0.92
N GLN A 314 23.04 -15.43 2.25
CA GLN A 314 22.58 -14.37 3.14
C GLN A 314 23.47 -13.11 3.13
N VAL A 315 24.78 -13.25 2.98
CA VAL A 315 25.71 -12.11 2.95
C VAL A 315 25.71 -11.47 1.55
N GLU A 316 25.73 -12.28 0.50
CA GLU A 316 25.71 -11.81 -0.88
C GLU A 316 24.38 -11.10 -1.22
N GLU A 317 23.24 -11.76 -1.01
CA GLU A 317 21.92 -11.17 -1.25
C GLU A 317 21.64 -10.00 -0.32
N GLY A 318 22.10 -10.09 0.94
CA GLY A 318 21.95 -9.03 1.93
C GLY A 318 22.61 -7.73 1.49
N ILE A 319 23.87 -7.75 1.04
CA ILE A 319 24.54 -6.53 0.59
C ILE A 319 23.93 -6.03 -0.73
N CYS A 320 23.49 -6.92 -1.62
CA CYS A 320 22.81 -6.53 -2.85
C CYS A 320 21.47 -5.81 -2.55
N GLN A 321 20.72 -6.26 -1.54
CA GLN A 321 19.53 -5.55 -1.04
C GLN A 321 19.87 -4.18 -0.43
N VAL A 322 20.98 -4.06 0.29
CA VAL A 322 21.44 -2.77 0.84
C VAL A 322 21.68 -1.75 -0.26
N LEU A 323 22.37 -2.12 -1.34
CA LEU A 323 22.62 -1.20 -2.46
C LEU A 323 21.33 -0.82 -3.20
N SER A 324 20.40 -1.77 -3.33
CA SER A 324 19.06 -1.50 -3.85
C SER A 324 18.30 -0.46 -3.03
N HIS A 325 18.31 -0.63 -1.70
CA HIS A 325 17.66 0.24 -0.73
C HIS A 325 18.27 1.64 -0.70
N LEU A 326 19.61 1.75 -0.65
CA LEU A 326 20.33 3.02 -0.66
C LEU A 326 20.07 3.81 -1.95
N TRP A 327 20.02 3.12 -3.11
CA TRP A 327 19.68 3.78 -4.37
C TRP A 327 18.24 4.32 -4.35
N LEU A 328 17.27 3.51 -3.93
CA LEU A 328 15.87 3.94 -3.79
C LEU A 328 15.73 5.13 -2.86
N GLU A 329 16.40 5.10 -1.72
CA GLU A 329 16.41 6.21 -0.76
C GLU A 329 16.96 7.49 -1.39
N SER A 330 18.08 7.42 -2.11
CA SER A 330 18.64 8.57 -2.81
C SER A 330 17.65 9.17 -3.83
N GLU A 331 16.90 8.32 -4.51
CA GLU A 331 15.92 8.73 -5.50
C GLU A 331 14.65 9.33 -4.89
N ILE A 332 14.22 8.86 -3.72
CA ILE A 332 13.10 9.42 -2.96
C ILE A 332 13.49 10.79 -2.39
N ILE A 333 14.67 10.91 -1.79
CA ILE A 333 15.19 12.17 -1.18
C ILE A 333 15.41 13.24 -2.25
N ALA A 334 16.07 12.91 -3.36
CA ALA A 334 16.28 13.85 -4.46
C ALA A 334 14.96 14.38 -5.05
N GLY A 335 13.88 13.57 -4.99
CA GLY A 335 12.53 13.99 -5.37
C GLY A 335 11.84 14.92 -4.37
N ALA A 336 12.26 14.93 -3.10
CA ALA A 336 11.74 15.82 -2.06
C ALA A 336 12.39 17.22 -2.14
N SER A 337 13.69 17.29 -2.41
CA SER A 337 14.43 18.56 -2.50
C SER A 337 14.04 19.42 -3.71
N GLY A 338 13.48 18.83 -4.77
CA GLY A 338 13.01 19.56 -5.96
C GLY A 338 11.72 20.37 -5.75
N ASN A 339 10.96 20.13 -4.68
CA ASN A 339 9.71 20.83 -4.39
C ASN A 339 9.86 22.03 -3.45
N ALA A 340 11.05 22.27 -2.88
CA ALA A 340 11.30 23.33 -1.90
C ALA A 340 11.84 24.65 -2.50
N ALA A 341 12.11 24.70 -3.81
CA ALA A 341 12.63 25.89 -4.50
C ALA A 341 11.65 26.36 -5.58
N SER A 342 10.52 26.93 -5.18
CA SER A 342 9.62 27.65 -6.09
C SER A 342 8.94 28.82 -5.38
N SER A 343 9.75 29.79 -4.96
CA SER A 343 9.28 31.14 -4.64
C SER A 343 10.44 32.13 -4.59
N SER A 344 10.78 32.72 -5.75
CA SER A 344 11.09 34.14 -5.98
C SER A 344 11.90 34.36 -7.28
N ALA A 345 11.77 35.55 -7.84
CA ALA A 345 11.72 35.83 -9.27
C ALA A 345 13.07 36.14 -9.98
N SER A 346 13.06 35.82 -11.28
CA SER A 346 13.84 36.30 -12.44
C SER A 346 14.98 37.33 -12.28
N SER A 347 16.16 37.01 -12.84
CA SER A 347 16.89 37.86 -13.81
C SER A 347 17.97 37.04 -14.59
N SER A 348 18.41 37.59 -15.71
CA SER A 348 18.85 36.94 -16.96
C SER A 348 20.35 36.62 -17.13
N SER A 349 20.63 35.68 -18.06
CA SER A 349 21.88 35.37 -18.81
C SER A 349 23.10 34.91 -17.98
N SER A 350 23.91 33.90 -18.33
CA SER A 350 24.22 33.23 -19.60
C SER A 350 25.05 31.96 -19.31
N SER A 351 24.99 30.98 -20.22
CA SER A 351 26.01 29.94 -20.47
C SER A 351 26.33 28.93 -19.35
N ALA A 352 25.60 27.81 -19.31
CA ALA A 352 26.11 26.55 -18.78
C ALA A 352 25.52 25.37 -19.58
N ALA A 353 26.35 24.34 -19.75
CA ALA A 353 26.17 23.16 -20.60
C ALA A 353 24.81 22.45 -20.45
N PRO A 354 24.33 21.72 -21.48
CA PRO A 354 23.09 20.96 -21.39
C PRO A 354 23.31 19.78 -20.44
N THR A 355 22.84 19.91 -19.20
CA THR A 355 22.77 18.79 -18.26
C THR A 355 21.43 18.06 -18.45
N SER A 356 21.55 16.74 -18.66
CA SER A 356 20.54 15.70 -18.52
C SER A 356 19.10 15.99 -19.00
N SER A 357 18.86 15.64 -20.25
CA SER A 357 17.53 15.57 -20.86
C SER A 357 16.61 14.60 -20.08
N LYS A 358 15.48 15.13 -19.57
CA LYS A 358 14.29 14.41 -19.02
C LYS A 358 14.39 13.73 -17.64
N LYS A 359 14.91 14.39 -16.61
CA LYS A 359 14.40 14.13 -15.24
C LYS A 359 13.05 14.85 -15.10
N GLY A 360 11.99 14.26 -15.67
CA GLY A 360 10.62 14.79 -15.53
C GLY A 360 10.27 14.94 -14.05
N ALA A 361 9.39 15.88 -13.70
CA ALA A 361 8.95 16.05 -12.32
C ALA A 361 8.44 14.72 -11.77
N LYS A 362 9.12 14.18 -10.73
CA LYS A 362 8.76 12.92 -10.09
C LYS A 362 7.35 13.04 -9.54
N THR A 363 6.43 12.20 -9.99
CA THR A 363 5.03 12.24 -9.52
C THR A 363 4.95 11.82 -8.06
N GLU A 364 3.95 12.31 -7.33
CA GLU A 364 3.72 11.85 -5.94
C GLU A 364 3.46 10.33 -5.88
N PHE A 365 2.84 9.77 -6.93
CA PHE A 365 2.69 8.33 -7.08
C PHE A 365 4.06 7.63 -7.18
N GLU A 366 4.97 8.12 -8.02
CA GLU A 366 6.30 7.52 -8.18
C GLU A 366 7.08 7.53 -6.86
N LYS A 367 7.03 8.62 -6.09
CA LYS A 367 7.64 8.68 -4.75
C LYS A 367 7.04 7.64 -3.81
N LYS A 368 5.71 7.55 -3.77
CA LYS A 368 5.01 6.57 -2.93
C LYS A 368 5.28 5.13 -3.36
N LEU A 369 5.44 4.89 -4.67
CA LEU A 369 5.85 3.60 -5.21
C LEU A 369 7.29 3.26 -4.79
N GLY A 370 8.22 4.22 -4.82
CA GLY A 370 9.57 4.04 -4.30
C GLY A 370 9.57 3.66 -2.82
N ALA A 371 8.78 4.36 -2.00
CA ALA A 371 8.61 4.04 -0.59
C ALA A 371 7.97 2.66 -0.36
N PHE A 372 7.03 2.25 -1.21
CA PHE A 372 6.45 0.90 -1.19
C PHE A 372 7.53 -0.16 -1.43
N ILE A 373 8.34 -0.02 -2.48
CA ILE A 373 9.41 -0.97 -2.82
C ILE A 373 10.46 -1.00 -1.70
N LYS A 374 10.85 0.17 -1.17
CA LYS A 374 11.75 0.27 -0.01
C LYS A 374 11.21 -0.52 1.19
N ASN A 375 9.92 -0.33 1.53
CA ASN A 375 9.26 -1.07 2.59
C ASN A 375 9.23 -2.59 2.32
N GLN A 376 9.09 -3.03 1.06
CA GLN A 376 9.17 -4.47 0.72
C GLN A 376 10.54 -5.06 1.08
N ILE A 377 11.63 -4.34 0.81
CA ILE A 377 12.99 -4.78 1.19
C ILE A 377 13.13 -4.83 2.72
N GLU A 378 12.67 -3.79 3.42
CA GLU A 378 12.79 -3.67 4.88
C GLU A 378 12.00 -4.74 5.65
N THR A 379 10.83 -5.12 5.11
CA THR A 379 9.89 -6.04 5.76
C THR A 379 9.95 -7.46 5.20
N ASP A 380 10.89 -7.76 4.29
CA ASP A 380 11.08 -9.10 3.74
C ASP A 380 11.37 -10.09 4.88
N SER A 381 10.57 -11.16 4.95
CA SER A 381 10.66 -12.20 5.97
C SER A 381 11.62 -13.35 5.61
N SER A 382 12.16 -13.36 4.40
CA SER A 382 13.08 -14.41 3.96
C SER A 382 14.44 -14.32 4.66
N VAL A 383 15.09 -15.46 4.81
CA VAL A 383 16.39 -15.56 5.50
C VAL A 383 17.51 -14.95 4.66
N GLU A 384 17.54 -15.26 3.37
CA GLU A 384 18.63 -14.82 2.48
C GLU A 384 18.53 -13.33 2.16
N TYR A 385 17.35 -12.84 1.78
CA TYR A 385 17.16 -11.43 1.41
C TYR A 385 16.80 -10.56 2.61
N GLY A 386 15.81 -10.95 3.40
CA GLY A 386 15.29 -10.15 4.51
C GLY A 386 16.25 -10.05 5.69
N ASP A 387 16.64 -11.19 6.27
CA ASP A 387 17.63 -11.19 7.37
C ASP A 387 19.00 -10.73 6.89
N GLY A 388 19.39 -11.11 5.66
CA GLY A 388 20.61 -10.62 5.01
C GLY A 388 20.64 -9.10 4.87
N PHE A 389 19.55 -8.49 4.41
CA PHE A 389 19.42 -7.03 4.34
C PHE A 389 19.54 -6.40 5.73
N ARG A 390 18.80 -6.91 6.74
CA ARG A 390 18.83 -6.36 8.11
C ARG A 390 20.24 -6.41 8.72
N ALA A 391 20.96 -7.51 8.54
CA ALA A 391 22.35 -7.62 9.00
C ALA A 391 23.29 -6.71 8.20
N GLY A 392 23.14 -6.66 6.88
CA GLY A 392 23.97 -5.85 5.99
C GLY A 392 23.79 -4.35 6.23
N ILE A 393 22.55 -3.87 6.35
CA ILE A 393 22.27 -2.44 6.58
C ILE A 393 22.79 -2.01 7.95
N GLN A 394 22.62 -2.85 8.99
CA GLN A 394 23.17 -2.58 10.32
C GLN A 394 24.70 -2.44 10.28
N ALA A 395 25.39 -3.34 9.57
CA ALA A 395 26.83 -3.26 9.39
C ALA A 395 27.25 -1.99 8.64
N VAL A 396 26.55 -1.64 7.56
CA VAL A 396 26.83 -0.44 6.76
C VAL A 396 26.59 0.85 7.56
N GLU A 397 25.53 0.92 8.37
CA GLU A 397 25.25 2.06 9.24
C GLU A 397 26.30 2.21 10.35
N GLN A 398 26.76 1.10 10.93
CA GLN A 398 27.71 1.10 12.04
C GLN A 398 29.16 1.35 11.60
N TYR A 399 29.58 0.75 10.48
CA TYR A 399 30.99 0.72 10.07
C TYR A 399 31.26 1.44 8.73
N GLY A 400 30.21 1.85 8.02
CA GLY A 400 30.29 2.39 6.67
C GLY A 400 30.37 1.29 5.61
N LEU A 401 29.90 1.62 4.40
CA LEU A 401 29.83 0.68 3.27
C LEU A 401 31.21 0.11 2.91
N ARG A 402 32.23 0.98 2.79
CA ARG A 402 33.58 0.55 2.41
C ARG A 402 34.19 -0.44 3.41
N SER A 403 34.14 -0.13 4.71
CA SER A 403 34.68 -1.01 5.75
C SER A 403 33.95 -2.35 5.79
N THR A 404 32.62 -2.32 5.57
CA THR A 404 31.79 -3.53 5.48
C THR A 404 32.22 -4.42 4.33
N LEU A 405 32.40 -3.84 3.13
CA LEU A 405 32.88 -4.55 1.95
C LEU A 405 34.30 -5.11 2.12
N ASP A 406 35.22 -4.31 2.68
CA ASP A 406 36.58 -4.76 2.95
C ASP A 406 36.60 -5.95 3.94
N HIS A 407 35.75 -5.90 4.98
CA HIS A 407 35.58 -7.01 5.92
C HIS A 407 35.00 -8.25 5.22
N MET A 408 33.91 -8.10 4.46
CA MET A 408 33.30 -9.19 3.69
C MET A 408 34.29 -9.87 2.76
N ARG A 409 35.20 -9.10 2.14
CA ARG A 409 36.24 -9.65 1.27
C ARG A 409 37.24 -10.54 2.02
N LEU A 410 37.53 -10.20 3.27
CA LEU A 410 38.49 -10.90 4.11
C LEU A 410 37.90 -12.12 4.81
N THR A 411 36.64 -12.03 5.27
CA THR A 411 36.03 -13.02 6.18
C THR A 411 34.89 -13.80 5.55
N GLY A 412 34.26 -13.28 4.49
CA GLY A 412 33.06 -13.83 3.90
C GLY A 412 31.76 -13.54 4.67
N SER A 413 31.81 -12.73 5.74
CA SER A 413 30.66 -12.37 6.58
C SER A 413 30.49 -10.87 6.72
N PHE A 414 29.37 -10.41 7.30
CA PHE A 414 29.25 -9.03 7.77
C PHE A 414 30.06 -8.82 9.06
N PRO A 415 30.57 -7.59 9.30
CA PRO A 415 31.14 -7.22 10.59
C PRO A 415 30.04 -7.08 11.66
N TYR A 416 30.33 -7.51 12.88
CA TYR A 416 29.44 -7.41 14.05
C TYR A 416 30.04 -6.45 15.08
#